data_AF-A0A1V5UCS5-F1
#
_entry.id   AF-A0A1V5UCS5-F1
#
_cell.length_a   1.000
_cell.length_b   1.000
_cell.length_c   1.000
_cell.angle_alpha   90.00
_cell.angle_beta   90.00
_cell.angle_gamma   90.00
#
_symmetry.space_group_name_H-M   'P 1'
#
loop_
_entity.id
_entity.type
_entity.pdbx_description
1 polymer ?
#
loop_
_entity_poly.entity_id
_entity_poly.type
_entity_poly.pdbx_seq_one_letter_code
_entity_poly.pdbx_strand_id
1 'polypeptide(L)' 'MGKLIKITATQELELNNIFIKPSTVRKWNHAGKLLEVIIKLNNRLYIDVDAWQRLVVDPALLERDKKVSRLKNINNIIR' A
#
# COMPACT_ATOMS: atom_id res chain seq x y z
N MET A 1 -2.57 4.53 -15.82
CA MET A 1 -1.67 4.62 -14.64
C MET A 1 -2.16 5.80 -13.84
N GLY A 2 -2.52 5.58 -12.58
CA GLY A 2 -3.03 6.64 -11.70
C GLY A 2 -1.94 7.63 -11.29
N LYS A 3 -2.33 8.69 -10.59
CA LYS A 3 -1.37 9.68 -10.06
C LYS A 3 -0.46 9.02 -9.01
N LEU A 4 0.86 9.08 -9.21
CA LEU A 4 1.86 8.57 -8.27
C LEU A 4 2.49 9.71 -7.48
N ILE A 5 2.39 9.65 -6.15
CA ILE A 5 2.98 10.65 -5.26
C ILE A 5 4.09 10.01 -4.42
N LYS A 6 5.27 10.63 -4.36
CA LYS A 6 6.37 10.14 -3.51
C LYS A 6 5.94 10.13 -2.05
N ILE A 7 6.32 9.09 -1.31
CA ILE A 7 5.98 8.99 0.13
C ILE A 7 6.56 10.14 0.97
N THR A 8 7.59 10.84 0.47
CA THR A 8 8.22 11.99 1.14
C THR A 8 7.54 13.33 0.81
N ALA A 9 6.68 13.39 -0.21
CA ALA A 9 5.94 14.58 -0.58
C ALA A 9 4.67 14.70 0.29
N THR A 10 4.85 14.86 1.60
CA THR A 10 3.76 14.79 2.59
C THR A 10 2.66 15.81 2.34
N GLN A 11 3.01 17.03 1.96
CA GLN A 11 2.03 18.07 1.60
C GLN A 11 1.17 17.66 0.39
N GLU A 12 1.77 17.04 -0.62
CA GLU A 12 1.03 16.58 -1.80
C GLU A 12 0.10 15.41 -1.47
N LEU A 13 0.53 14.51 -0.58
CA LEU A 13 -0.31 13.43 -0.05
C LEU A 13 -1.50 13.98 0.74
N GLU A 14 -1.29 14.98 1.59
CA GLU A 14 -2.34 15.64 2.39
C GLU A 14 -3.38 16.31 1.48
N LEU A 15 -2.96 16.97 0.40
CA LEU A 15 -3.87 17.54 -0.61
C LEU A 15 -4.74 16.48 -1.31
N ASN A 16 -4.36 15.21 -1.25
CA ASN A 16 -5.11 14.07 -1.81
C ASN A 16 -5.82 13.25 -0.71
N ASN A 17 -5.98 13.81 0.50
CA ASN A 17 -6.55 13.16 1.67
C ASN A 17 -5.80 11.89 2.13
N ILE A 18 -4.48 11.86 1.95
CA ILE A 18 -3.61 10.74 2.31
C ILE A 18 -2.75 11.13 3.52
N PHE A 19 -3.24 10.87 4.73
CA PHE A 19 -2.57 11.23 5.97
C PHE A 19 -1.70 10.09 6.52
N ILE A 20 -0.64 9.73 5.79
CA ILE A 20 0.24 8.60 6.16
C ILE A 20 1.69 9.07 6.27
N LYS A 21 2.33 8.71 7.40
CA LYS A 21 3.76 8.97 7.58
C LYS A 21 4.60 8.10 6.64
N PRO A 22 5.66 8.64 6.01
CA PRO A 22 6.54 7.87 5.14
C PRO A 22 7.14 6.61 5.83
N SER A 23 7.40 6.69 7.13
CA SER A 23 7.89 5.55 7.93
C SER A 23 6.88 4.40 8.01
N THR A 24 5.59 4.72 8.10
CA THR A 24 4.51 3.72 8.08
C THR A 24 4.44 3.03 6.72
N VAL A 25 4.52 3.78 5.62
CA VAL A 25 4.53 3.22 4.26
C VAL A 25 5.71 2.27 4.07
N ARG A 26 6.91 2.63 4.57
CA ARG A 26 8.08 1.73 4.55
C ARG A 26 7.85 0.42 5.30
N LYS A 27 7.22 0.49 6.50
CA LYS A 27 6.88 -0.71 7.28
C LYS A 27 5.87 -1.60 6.55
N TRP A 28 4.86 -1.01 5.92
CA TRP A 28 3.88 -1.77 5.13
C TRP A 28 4.49 -2.42 3.90
N ASN A 29 5.33 -1.69 3.16
CA ASN A 29 6.06 -2.24 2.03
C ASN A 29 6.95 -3.43 2.46
N HIS A 30 7.68 -3.28 3.58
CA HIS A 30 8.48 -4.38 4.14
C HIS A 30 7.62 -5.58 4.56
N ALA A 31 6.43 -5.34 5.10
CA ALA A 31 5.49 -6.37 5.49
C ALA A 31 4.66 -6.96 4.32
N GLY A 32 4.87 -6.50 3.08
CA GLY A 32 4.12 -6.93 1.91
C GLY A 32 2.63 -6.56 1.94
N LYS A 33 2.28 -5.47 2.63
CA LYS A 33 0.89 -4.98 2.73
C LYS A 33 0.63 -3.89 1.70
N LEU A 34 -0.62 -3.81 1.22
CA LEU A 34 -1.08 -2.75 0.30
C LEU A 34 -0.24 -2.70 -0.98
N LEU A 35 0.09 -3.86 -1.55
CA LEU A 35 0.94 -3.98 -2.74
C LEU A 35 0.34 -3.30 -3.97
N GLU A 36 -0.98 -3.14 -4.01
CA GLU A 36 -1.69 -2.43 -5.10
C GLU A 36 -1.61 -0.91 -4.96
N VAL A 37 -1.30 -0.41 -3.77
CA VAL A 37 -1.22 1.02 -3.45
C VAL A 37 0.23 1.50 -3.42
N ILE A 38 1.13 0.70 -2.86
CA ILE A 38 2.53 1.08 -2.66
C ILE A 38 3.36 0.61 -3.85
N ILE A 39 3.81 1.57 -4.67
CA ILE A 39 4.59 1.29 -5.87
C ILE A 39 6.06 1.65 -5.62
N LYS A 40 6.96 0.71 -5.92
CA LYS A 40 8.41 0.93 -5.84
C LYS A 40 8.97 1.17 -7.25
N LEU A 41 9.50 2.37 -7.50
CA LEU A 41 10.16 2.75 -8.77
C LEU A 41 11.53 3.37 -8.49
N ASN A 42 12.57 2.89 -9.15
CA ASN A 42 13.94 3.40 -9.01
C ASN A 42 14.39 3.51 -7.54
N ASN A 43 14.13 2.45 -6.78
CA ASN A 43 14.40 2.35 -5.34
C ASN A 43 13.72 3.43 -4.46
N ARG A 44 12.69 4.10 -4.98
CA ARG A 44 11.85 5.06 -4.26
C ARG A 44 10.44 4.51 -4.15
N LEU A 45 9.75 4.91 -3.08
CA LEU A 45 8.37 4.49 -2.82
C LEU A 45 7.40 5.61 -3.18
N TYR A 46 6.30 5.22 -3.78
CA TYR A 46 5.19 6.06 -4.20
C TYR A 46 3.89 5.46 -3.71
N ILE A 47 2.88 6.31 -3.53
CA ILE A 47 1.49 5.91 -3.36
C ILE A 47 0.77 6.17 -4.68
N ASP A 48 0.09 5.15 -5.20
CA ASP A 48 -0.91 5.31 -6.24
C ASP A 48 -2.20 5.86 -5.60
N VAL A 49 -2.53 7.10 -5.96
CA VAL A 49 -3.67 7.83 -5.39
C VAL A 49 -4.98 7.16 -5.76
N ASP A 50 -5.12 6.64 -6.98
CA ASP A 50 -6.37 6.02 -7.43
C ASP A 50 -6.59 4.69 -6.71
N ALA A 51 -5.52 3.91 -6.54
CA ALA A 51 -5.56 2.67 -5.76
C ALA A 51 -5.90 2.95 -4.28
N TRP A 52 -5.33 4.02 -3.71
CA TRP A 52 -5.65 4.46 -2.36
C TRP A 52 -7.13 4.84 -2.22
N GLN A 53 -7.66 5.65 -3.13
CA GLN A 53 -9.07 6.07 -3.11
C GLN A 53 -10.01 4.88 -3.26
N ARG A 54 -9.71 3.92 -4.14
CA ARG A 54 -10.48 2.67 -4.26
C ARG A 54 -10.49 1.87 -2.96
N LEU A 55 -9.34 1.78 -2.28
CA LEU A 55 -9.21 1.07 -1.01
C LEU A 55 -9.96 1.76 0.14
N VAL A 56 -10.05 3.09 0.12
CA VAL A 56 -10.83 3.87 1.09
C VAL A 56 -12.33 3.73 0.84
N VAL A 57 -12.75 3.70 -0.43
CA VAL A 57 -14.17 3.58 -0.83
C VAL A 57 -14.71 2.17 -0.64
N ASP A 58 -13.90 1.13 -0.85
CA ASP A 58 -14.27 -0.27 -0.63
C ASP A 58 -13.35 -0.96 0.38
N PRO A 59 -13.65 -0.83 1.70
CA PRO A 59 -12.87 -1.51 2.73
C PRO A 59 -12.95 -3.05 2.65
N ALA A 60 -13.85 -3.64 1.84
CA ALA A 60 -13.89 -5.08 1.63
C ALA A 60 -12.66 -5.62 0.83
N LEU A 61 -11.94 -4.75 0.11
CA LEU A 61 -10.64 -5.09 -0.48
C LEU A 61 -9.57 -5.38 0.59
N LEU A 62 -9.63 -4.70 1.74
CA LEU A 62 -8.72 -4.93 2.87
C LEU A 62 -8.89 -6.32 3.49
N GLU A 63 -10.11 -6.89 3.42
CA GLU A 63 -10.39 -8.25 3.90
C GLU A 63 -9.87 -9.34 2.94
N ARG A 64 -9.84 -9.09 1.63
CA ARG A 64 -9.27 -10.02 0.65
C ARG A 64 -7.75 -10.17 0.83
N ASP A 65 -7.03 -9.10 1.12
CA ASP A 65 -5.57 -9.13 1.36
C ASP A 65 -5.18 -9.89 2.64
N LYS A 66 -6.02 -9.84 3.70
CA LYS A 66 -5.85 -10.67 4.90
C LYS A 66 -5.92 -12.16 4.57
N LYS A 67 -6.77 -12.55 3.60
CA LYS A 67 -6.95 -13.96 3.20
C LYS A 67 -5.75 -14.48 2.39
N VAL A 68 -5.18 -13.66 1.50
CA VAL A 68 -3.97 -14.01 0.72
C VAL A 68 -2.73 -14.11 1.62
N SER A 69 -2.59 -13.21 2.60
CA SER A 69 -1.48 -13.24 3.57
C SER A 69 -1.50 -14.50 4.44
N ARG A 70 -2.69 -14.99 4.84
CA ARG A 70 -2.83 -16.27 5.57
C ARG A 70 -2.45 -17.47 4.70
N LEU A 71 -2.87 -17.49 3.43
CA LEU A 71 -2.56 -18.59 2.51
C LEU A 71 -1.05 -18.71 2.19
N LYS A 72 -0.35 -17.58 2.01
CA LYS A 72 1.11 -17.59 1.82
C LYS A 72 1.86 -18.11 3.04
N ASN A 73 1.36 -17.84 4.26
CA ASN A 73 2.00 -18.31 5.48
C ASN A 73 1.84 -19.83 5.68
N ILE A 74 0.68 -20.40 5.32
CA ILE A 74 0.42 -21.84 5.41
C ILE A 74 1.32 -22.63 4.45
N ASN A 75 1.48 -22.16 3.20
CA ASN A 75 2.34 -22.82 2.21
C ASN A 75 3.84 -22.80 2.55
N ASN A 76 4.27 -21.92 3.45
CA ASN A 76 5.66 -21.86 3.94
C ASN A 76 5.90 -22.73 5.19
N ILE A 77 4.86 -23.23 5.84
CA ILE A 77 4.96 -24.10 7.03
C ILE A 77 4.93 -25.59 6.63
N ILE A 78 4.32 -25.92 5.48
CA ILE A 78 4.15 -27.30 4.99
C ILE A 78 5.26 -27.66 3.98
N ARG A 79 6.41 -26.98 4.02
CA ARG A 79 7.54 -27.27 3.13
C ARG A 79 8.80 -27.59 3.92
#